data_AF-A0A7H9CHY3-F1
#
_entry.id   AF-A0A7H9CHY3-F1
#
_cell.length_a   1.000
_cell.length_b   1.000
_cell.length_c   1.000
_cell.angle_alpha   90.00
_cell.angle_beta   90.00
_cell.angle_gamma   90.00
#
_symmetry.space_group_name_H-M   'P 1'
#
loop_
_entity.id
_entity.type
_entity.pdbx_description
1 polymer ?
#
loop_
_entity_poly.entity_id
_entity_poly.type
_entity_poly.pdbx_seq_one_letter_code
_entity_poly.pdbx_strand_id
1 'polypeptide(L)'
;MTKTQNLVSAANSLSLGISIVVAVLIGFGLGWWARSLTGSNLALGIGIFIGVAAAINNVYKAYKSQQKSYDELNQNPCKNDNPKNENA
;
A
#
# COMPACT_ATOMS: atom_id res chain seq x y z
N MET A 1 7.26 15.19 20.00
CA MET A 1 7.23 14.12 18.98
C MET A 1 8.19 13.02 19.42
N THR A 2 7.67 11.93 19.98
CA THR A 2 8.50 10.82 20.49
C THR A 2 9.06 10.02 19.30
N LYS A 3 10.31 9.53 19.40
CA LYS A 3 11.00 8.80 18.32
C LYS A 3 10.16 7.66 17.71
N THR A 4 9.27 7.07 18.52
CA THR A 4 8.38 5.97 18.13
C THR A 4 7.34 6.38 17.10
N GLN A 5 6.73 7.56 17.22
CA GLN A 5 5.70 8.03 16.26
C GLN A 5 6.31 8.27 14.87
N ASN A 6 7.52 8.84 14.81
CA ASN A 6 8.25 9.03 13.56
C ASN A 6 8.63 7.70 12.91
N LEU A 7 9.02 6.71 13.71
CA LEU A 7 9.34 5.37 13.22
C LEU A 7 8.09 4.66 12.67
N VAL A 8 6.95 4.76 13.35
CA VAL A 8 5.68 4.19 12.90
C VAL A 8 5.21 4.84 11.60
N SER A 9 5.28 6.17 11.49
CA SER A 9 4.88 6.88 10.26
C SER A 9 5.80 6.56 9.07
N ALA A 10 7.11 6.44 9.31
CA ALA A 10 8.07 6.03 8.29
C ALA A 10 7.84 4.57 7.85
N ALA A 11 7.60 3.67 8.79
CA ALA A 11 7.30 2.27 8.51
C ALA A 11 5.99 2.10 7.73
N ASN A 12 4.96 2.87 8.04
CA ASN A 12 3.67 2.82 7.34
C ASN A 12 3.81 3.23 5.85
N SER A 13 4.63 4.25 5.59
CA SER A 13 4.93 4.74 4.23
C SER A 13 5.74 3.72 3.43
N LEU A 14 6.76 3.12 4.06
CA LEU A 14 7.58 2.08 3.45
C LEU A 14 6.78 0.79 3.18
N SER A 15 5.91 0.40 4.13
CA SER A 15 5.03 -0.77 3.99
C SER A 15 4.04 -0.62 2.83
N LEU A 16 3.56 0.60 2.57
CA LEU A 16 2.71 0.86 1.40
C LEU A 16 3.50 0.72 0.10
N GLY A 17 4.72 1.26 0.04
CA GLY A 17 5.59 1.11 -1.12
C GLY A 17 5.89 -0.37 -1.43
N ILE A 18 6.19 -1.15 -0.40
CA ILE A 18 6.50 -2.58 -0.55
C ILE A 18 5.28 -3.37 -1.05
N SER A 19 4.07 -3.09 -0.56
CA SER A 19 2.87 -3.82 -0.99
C SER A 19 2.55 -3.58 -2.47
N ILE A 20 2.82 -2.38 -3.00
CA ILE A 20 2.68 -2.06 -4.43
C ILE A 20 3.64 -2.92 -5.26
N VAL A 21 4.91 -2.99 -4.86
CA VAL A 21 5.94 -3.78 -5.58
C VAL A 21 5.58 -5.26 -5.58
N VAL A 22 5.16 -5.80 -4.43
CA VAL A 22 4.72 -7.20 -4.31
C VAL A 22 3.51 -7.48 -5.21
N ALA A 23 2.51 -6.58 -5.26
CA ALA A 23 1.35 -6.73 -6.13
C ALA A 23 1.73 -6.77 -7.63
N VAL A 24 2.69 -5.93 -8.05
CA VAL A 24 3.21 -5.92 -9.43
C VAL A 24 3.96 -7.20 -9.74
N LEU A 25 4.83 -7.68 -8.83
CA LEU A 25 5.58 -8.93 -9.01
C LEU A 25 4.66 -10.16 -9.09
N ILE A 26 3.62 -10.23 -8.26
CA ILE A 26 2.64 -11.31 -8.30
C ILE A 26 1.80 -11.24 -9.58
N GLY A 27 1.35 -10.05 -9.98
CA GLY A 27 0.62 -9.87 -11.24
C GLY A 27 1.45 -10.25 -12.46
N PHE A 28 2.73 -9.87 -12.48
CA PHE A 28 3.68 -10.25 -13.52
C PHE A 28 3.98 -11.76 -13.51
N GLY A 29 4.20 -12.36 -12.32
CA GLY A 29 4.47 -13.78 -12.17
C GLY A 29 3.30 -14.67 -12.58
N LEU A 30 2.07 -14.31 -12.18
CA LEU A 30 0.85 -15.00 -12.58
C LEU A 30 0.55 -14.80 -14.07
N GLY A 31 0.77 -13.59 -14.60
CA GLY A 31 0.69 -13.33 -16.02
C GLY A 31 1.65 -14.22 -16.80
N TRP A 32 2.93 -14.23 -16.44
CA TRP A 32 3.95 -15.07 -17.07
C TRP A 32 3.67 -16.57 -16.91
N TRP A 33 3.12 -17.02 -15.79
CA TRP A 33 2.73 -18.42 -15.63
C TRP A 33 1.54 -18.81 -16.54
N ALA A 34 0.55 -17.94 -16.68
CA ALA A 34 -0.53 -18.12 -17.65
C ALA A 34 -0.02 -18.14 -19.11
N ARG A 35 1.09 -17.45 -19.43
CA ARG A 35 1.81 -17.58 -20.74
C ARG A 35 2.10 -19.02 -21.05
N SER A 36 2.66 -19.68 -20.05
CA SER A 36 3.32 -20.98 -20.19
C SER A 36 2.30 -22.09 -20.44
N LEU A 37 1.07 -21.91 -20.00
CA LEU A 37 -0.01 -22.89 -20.13
C LEU A 37 -0.80 -22.71 -21.44
N THR A 38 -1.13 -21.48 -21.80
CA THR A 38 -2.06 -21.22 -22.93
C THR A 38 -1.35 -21.10 -24.28
N GLY A 39 -0.02 -20.92 -24.29
CA GLY A 39 0.77 -20.75 -25.52
C GLY A 39 0.39 -19.52 -26.37
N SER A 40 -0.55 -18.71 -25.89
CA SER A 40 -1.22 -17.66 -26.65
C SER A 40 -0.90 -16.30 -26.05
N ASN A 41 -0.18 -15.48 -26.81
CA ASN A 41 0.24 -14.12 -26.43
C ASN A 41 -0.94 -13.20 -26.08
N LEU A 42 -2.15 -13.57 -26.49
CA LEU A 42 -3.39 -12.82 -26.25
C LEU A 42 -3.93 -13.03 -24.83
N ALA A 43 -3.88 -14.26 -24.30
CA ALA A 43 -4.27 -14.55 -22.91
C ALA A 43 -3.36 -13.83 -21.90
N LEU A 44 -2.10 -13.62 -22.28
CA LEU A 44 -1.14 -12.83 -21.51
C LEU A 44 -1.43 -11.36 -21.47
N GLY A 45 -1.73 -10.79 -22.64
CA GLY A 45 -2.09 -9.38 -22.73
C GLY A 45 -3.28 -9.08 -21.84
N ILE A 46 -4.31 -9.94 -21.87
CA ILE A 46 -5.52 -9.79 -21.04
C ILE A 46 -5.20 -10.02 -19.56
N GLY A 47 -4.46 -11.08 -19.21
CA GLY A 47 -4.09 -11.37 -17.81
C GLY A 47 -3.24 -10.26 -17.17
N ILE A 48 -2.25 -9.75 -17.90
CA ILE A 48 -1.42 -8.62 -17.47
C ILE A 48 -2.26 -7.36 -17.38
N PHE A 49 -3.11 -7.08 -18.37
CA PHE A 49 -3.97 -5.89 -18.38
C PHE A 49 -4.94 -5.87 -17.19
N ILE A 50 -5.64 -6.98 -16.94
CA ILE A 50 -6.56 -7.12 -15.80
C ILE A 50 -5.80 -7.09 -14.47
N GLY A 51 -4.64 -7.75 -14.38
CA GLY A 51 -3.80 -7.77 -13.18
C GLY A 51 -3.26 -6.38 -12.83
N VAL A 52 -2.74 -5.64 -13.82
CA VAL A 52 -2.25 -4.27 -13.64
C VAL A 52 -3.40 -3.31 -13.32
N ALA A 53 -4.55 -3.43 -14.00
CA ALA A 53 -5.73 -2.62 -13.69
C ALA A 53 -6.24 -2.86 -12.26
N ALA A 54 -6.28 -4.12 -11.80
CA ALA A 54 -6.66 -4.47 -10.44
C ALA A 54 -5.66 -3.94 -9.40
N ALA A 55 -4.36 -4.04 -9.67
CA ALA A 55 -3.32 -3.48 -8.81
C ALA A 55 -3.47 -1.96 -8.69
N ILE A 56 -3.59 -1.23 -9.80
CA ILE A 56 -3.79 0.23 -9.81
C ILE A 56 -5.02 0.62 -8.99
N ASN A 57 -6.14 -0.10 -9.16
CA ASN A 57 -7.37 0.20 -8.47
C ASN A 57 -7.26 -0.03 -6.95
N ASN A 58 -6.52 -1.05 -6.52
CA ASN A 58 -6.24 -1.32 -5.11
C ASN A 58 -5.29 -0.26 -4.50
N VAL A 59 -4.23 0.09 -5.22
CA VAL A 59 -3.26 1.11 -4.81
C VAL A 59 -3.90 2.49 -4.68
N TYR A 60 -4.77 2.88 -5.63
CA TYR A 60 -5.48 4.16 -5.56
C TYR A 60 -6.37 4.26 -4.32
N LYS A 61 -7.06 3.17 -3.95
CA LYS A 61 -7.89 3.11 -2.74
C LYS A 61 -7.05 3.25 -1.47
N ALA A 62 -5.92 2.54 -1.40
CA ALA A 62 -4.99 2.63 -0.27
C ALA A 62 -4.35 4.02 -0.17
N TYR A 63 -3.97 4.63 -1.30
CA TYR A 63 -3.41 5.97 -1.36
C TYR A 63 -4.41 7.03 -0.89
N LYS A 64 -5.65 6.97 -1.37
CA LYS A 64 -6.72 7.89 -0.93
C LYS A 64 -7.05 7.73 0.55
N SER A 65 -7.00 6.51 1.07
CA SER A 65 -7.16 6.23 2.49
C SER A 65 -6.02 6.83 3.31
N GLN A 66 -4.76 6.70 2.85
CA GLN A 66 -3.63 7.31 3.53
C GLN A 66 -3.67 8.83 3.47
N GLN A 67 -4.03 9.41 2.33
CA GLN A 67 -4.14 10.85 2.17
C GLN A 67 -5.20 11.44 3.10
N LYS A 68 -6.36 10.78 3.25
CA LYS A 68 -7.35 11.17 4.27
C LYS A 68 -6.79 11.12 5.68
N SER A 69 -6.06 10.06 6.05
CA SER A 69 -5.41 10.00 7.36
C SER A 69 -4.36 11.09 7.53
N TYR A 70 -3.60 11.43 6.48
CA TYR A 70 -2.67 12.55 6.51
C TYR A 70 -3.40 13.90 6.68
N ASP A 71 -4.49 14.14 5.97
CA ASP A 71 -5.29 15.36 6.10
C ASP A 71 -5.97 15.45 7.47
N GLU A 72 -6.47 14.35 8.03
CA GLU A 72 -7.03 14.29 9.38
C GLU A 72 -5.97 14.50 10.47
N LEU A 73 -4.74 13.99 10.26
CA LEU A 73 -3.57 14.28 11.10
C LEU A 73 -3.15 15.76 10.98
N ASN A 74 -3.24 16.35 9.78
CA ASN A 74 -2.87 17.74 9.55
C ASN A 74 -3.93 18.73 10.08
N GLN A 75 -5.20 18.33 10.08
CA GLN A 75 -6.33 19.14 10.58
C GLN A 75 -6.46 19.09 12.11
N ASN A 76 -5.79 18.14 12.77
CA ASN A 76 -5.64 18.08 14.23
C ASN A 76 -4.16 17.96 14.64
N PRO A 77 -3.35 19.04 14.55
CA PRO A 77 -1.96 19.03 15.04
C PRO A 77 -1.83 18.86 16.56
N CYS A 78 -2.96 18.79 17.28
CA CYS A 78 -3.04 18.76 18.74
C CYS A 78 -3.79 17.52 19.24
N LYS A 79 -3.17 16.34 19.19
CA LYS A 79 -3.26 15.45 20.35
C LYS A 79 -1.87 15.11 20.83
N ASN A 80 -1.35 16.08 21.58
CA ASN A 80 -0.43 15.88 22.68
C ASN A 80 -0.97 14.75 23.58
N ASP A 81 -0.45 13.54 23.40
CA ASP A 81 -0.52 12.45 24.35
C ASP A 81 0.65 12.54 25.35
N ASN A 82 0.70 13.63 26.11
CA ASN A 82 1.15 13.58 27.50
C ASN A 82 -0.08 13.56 28.41
N PRO A 83 -0.42 12.39 28.95
CA PRO A 83 -0.80 12.28 30.34
C PRO A 83 0.44 11.87 31.14
N LYS A 84 0.93 12.81 31.95
CA LYS A 84 1.77 12.50 33.10
C LYS A 84 0.91 11.75 34.12
N ASN A 85 1.45 10.62 34.61
CA ASN A 85 0.98 9.75 35.71
C ASN A 85 -0.29 8.92 35.37
N GLU A 86 -0.33 7.61 35.69
CA GLU A 86 -0.99 7.12 36.91
C GLU A 86 -0.54 5.66 37.26
N ASN A 87 0.07 5.50 38.45
CA ASN A 87 0.13 4.34 39.36
C ASN A 87 0.92 3.03 39.06
N ALA A 88 2.19 2.97 39.49
CA ALA A 88 2.80 1.93 40.36
C ALA A 88 4.29 2.22 40.62
#